data_AF-A0A182SGC0-F1
#
_entry.id   AF-A0A182SGC0-F1
#
_cell.length_a   1.000
_cell.length_b   1.000
_cell.length_c   1.000
_cell.angle_alpha   90.00
_cell.angle_beta   90.00
_cell.angle_gamma   90.00
#
_symmetry.space_group_name_H-M   'P 1'
#
loop_
_entity.id
_entity.type
_entity.pdbx_description
1 polymer ?
#
loop_
_entity_poly.entity_id
_entity_poly.type
_entity_poly.pdbx_seq_one_letter_code
_entity_poly.pdbx_strand_id
1 'polypeptide(L)'
;MIFADNYKLNGNAVTYEGYDKQCGYQLKCCGDNSCPSLKELESLEKVALEKAIFELLNNEAVSNDPRFLIDLQEFDIGFHKTKPIHPNEQLGVTRTLTTHKVLEALAKQYSCCQLRNLLDGKCYSNVTLPCCKGSEGTYCDPFYPFRSYDGSCNNVKHPTWGKRGNALKHPIAPCYSDLVSTPARSKTGSSLPQNRKLLSGLAEMLRKRTINFVSDLNMCSVFMSEFVNSDMIGRANKRTKRGTDGFRGCLADGTDRSPFVTPLSNPLLVLPNDPYYRKLGVRCLNLSPQEKANDQCELKHVAERNLESSYFDLSSLYSETACYDTYGRLNLQQCGATTSIVNSEPISIQFIAIAGLFGNLHNYCIDRASTCLQNPGPVTERCRALTIGIYQKIVFEQLLPVLFGEEFYNTCDLNCEYNPYDESVVSMAYRNGL
;
A
#
# COMPACT_ATOMS: atom_id res chain seq x y z
N MET A 1 11.84 -11.93 -29.53
CA MET A 1 10.70 -11.08 -29.95
C MET A 1 9.66 -11.15 -28.86
N ILE A 2 9.81 -10.30 -27.84
CA ILE A 2 8.74 -10.00 -26.89
C ILE A 2 7.81 -9.08 -27.68
N PHE A 3 6.60 -9.54 -27.97
CA PHE A 3 5.63 -8.74 -28.71
C PHE A 3 5.42 -7.40 -27.99
N ALA A 4 5.35 -6.34 -28.78
CA ALA A 4 4.87 -5.03 -28.35
C ALA A 4 3.37 -5.16 -27.99
N ASP A 5 3.08 -5.83 -26.88
CA ASP A 5 1.81 -5.63 -26.20
C ASP A 5 1.88 -4.20 -25.68
N ASN A 6 1.00 -3.33 -26.19
CA ASN A 6 0.80 -2.01 -25.63
C ASN A 6 0.63 -2.18 -24.11
N TYR A 7 1.56 -1.68 -23.30
CA TYR A 7 1.51 -1.70 -21.82
C TYR A 7 0.34 -0.88 -21.24
N LYS A 8 -0.72 -0.66 -22.03
CA LYS A 8 -1.99 -0.03 -21.64
C LYS A 8 -2.87 -1.10 -21.00
N LEU A 9 -2.76 -1.21 -19.69
CA LEU A 9 -3.64 -2.03 -18.87
C LEU A 9 -5.02 -1.34 -18.75
N ASN A 10 -6.09 -2.13 -18.66
CA ASN A 10 -7.44 -1.61 -18.53
C ASN A 10 -7.60 -0.82 -17.22
N GLY A 11 -8.48 0.19 -17.23
CA GLY A 11 -8.80 0.97 -16.02
C GLY A 11 -9.47 0.14 -14.92
N ASN A 12 -10.15 -0.95 -15.29
CA ASN A 12 -10.58 -1.98 -14.35
C ASN A 12 -9.59 -3.13 -14.37
N ALA A 13 -9.30 -3.69 -13.18
CA ALA A 13 -8.52 -4.89 -13.05
C ALA A 13 -9.22 -6.03 -13.82
N VAL A 14 -8.59 -6.50 -14.89
CA VAL A 14 -9.10 -7.64 -15.66
C VAL A 14 -8.26 -8.86 -15.41
N THR A 15 -8.91 -10.01 -15.55
CA THR A 15 -8.25 -11.29 -15.42
C THR A 15 -7.75 -11.76 -16.79
N TYR A 16 -6.46 -12.13 -16.89
CA TYR A 16 -5.80 -12.58 -18.12
C TYR A 16 -5.64 -14.11 -18.14
N GLU A 17 -5.73 -14.75 -19.31
CA GLU A 17 -5.76 -16.22 -19.42
C GLU A 17 -4.53 -16.91 -18.79
N GLY A 18 -3.33 -16.34 -18.96
CA GLY A 18 -2.11 -16.87 -18.34
C GLY A 18 -2.14 -16.79 -16.82
N TYR A 19 -2.64 -15.68 -16.28
CA TYR A 19 -2.75 -15.41 -14.85
C TYR A 19 -3.86 -16.25 -14.20
N ASP A 20 -4.99 -16.45 -14.88
CA ASP A 20 -6.07 -17.37 -14.49
C ASP A 20 -5.55 -18.79 -14.21
N LYS A 21 -4.75 -19.32 -15.15
CA LYS A 21 -4.12 -20.64 -15.01
C LYS A 21 -3.23 -20.72 -13.78
N GLN A 22 -2.64 -19.61 -13.33
CA GLN A 22 -1.82 -19.54 -12.13
C GLN A 22 -2.65 -19.43 -10.85
N CYS A 23 -3.70 -18.61 -10.84
CA CYS A 23 -4.61 -18.47 -9.70
C CYS A 23 -5.46 -19.71 -9.41
N GLY A 24 -5.42 -20.73 -10.27
CA GLY A 24 -6.25 -21.93 -10.12
C GLY A 24 -7.72 -21.68 -10.42
N TYR A 25 -8.06 -20.56 -11.06
CA TYR A 25 -9.41 -20.34 -11.58
C TYR A 25 -9.67 -21.35 -12.69
N GLN A 26 -10.78 -22.07 -12.60
CA GLN A 26 -11.20 -22.91 -13.73
C GLN A 26 -11.55 -21.99 -14.90
N LEU A 27 -11.08 -22.30 -16.11
CA LEU A 27 -11.38 -21.63 -17.39
C LEU A 27 -12.89 -21.57 -17.75
N LYS A 28 -13.78 -21.99 -16.84
CA LYS A 28 -15.22 -22.16 -17.05
C LYS A 28 -16.00 -20.87 -17.28
N CYS A 29 -15.42 -19.69 -17.01
CA CYS A 29 -16.10 -18.42 -17.25
C CYS A 29 -15.92 -17.88 -18.67
N CYS A 30 -15.12 -18.55 -19.51
CA CYS A 30 -14.98 -18.17 -20.91
C CYS A 30 -16.30 -18.39 -21.66
N GLY A 31 -16.93 -17.30 -22.12
CA GLY A 31 -18.23 -17.31 -22.82
C GLY A 31 -19.45 -17.10 -21.92
N ASP A 32 -19.29 -17.07 -20.61
CA ASP A 32 -20.36 -16.70 -19.67
C ASP A 32 -20.43 -15.17 -19.55
N ASN A 33 -21.51 -14.58 -20.07
CA ASN A 33 -21.78 -13.13 -19.99
C ASN A 33 -22.89 -12.81 -18.97
N SER A 34 -23.22 -13.74 -18.08
CA SER A 34 -24.23 -13.52 -17.05
C SER A 34 -23.72 -12.52 -16.00
N CYS A 35 -24.66 -11.77 -15.43
CA CYS A 35 -24.39 -10.69 -14.48
C CYS A 35 -25.25 -10.85 -13.22
N PRO A 36 -24.71 -10.47 -12.03
CA PRO A 36 -25.50 -10.39 -10.81
C PRO A 36 -26.61 -9.35 -10.95
N SER A 37 -27.80 -9.63 -10.41
CA SER A 37 -28.85 -8.62 -10.29
C SER A 37 -28.51 -7.67 -9.16
N LEU A 38 -28.47 -6.36 -9.45
CA LEU A 38 -28.17 -5.32 -8.46
C LEU A 38 -29.42 -4.66 -7.87
N LYS A 39 -30.62 -5.22 -8.11
CA LYS A 39 -31.90 -4.65 -7.62
C LYS A 39 -31.98 -4.59 -6.10
N GLU A 40 -31.35 -5.53 -5.41
CA GLU A 40 -31.35 -5.65 -3.94
C GLU A 40 -30.10 -5.02 -3.29
N LEU A 41 -29.35 -4.19 -4.03
CA LEU A 41 -28.09 -3.64 -3.52
C LEU A 41 -28.30 -2.77 -2.27
N GLU A 42 -29.39 -2.01 -2.21
CA GLU A 42 -29.74 -1.17 -1.05
C GLU A 42 -30.02 -2.01 0.21
N SER A 43 -30.72 -3.14 0.08
CA SER A 43 -31.01 -4.01 1.23
C SER A 43 -29.74 -4.75 1.68
N LEU A 44 -28.92 -5.21 0.74
CA LEU A 44 -27.61 -5.81 1.04
C LEU A 44 -26.68 -4.80 1.74
N GLU A 45 -26.65 -3.55 1.29
CA GLU A 45 -25.85 -2.49 1.90
C GLU A 45 -26.25 -2.23 3.34
N LYS A 46 -27.54 -2.17 3.67
CA LYS A 46 -28.01 -1.96 5.06
C LYS A 46 -27.51 -3.06 6.00
N VAL A 47 -27.68 -4.33 5.60
CA VAL A 47 -27.22 -5.49 6.38
C VAL A 47 -25.68 -5.50 6.48
N ALA A 48 -24.99 -5.14 5.41
CA ALA A 48 -23.53 -5.04 5.38
C ALA A 48 -23.00 -3.94 6.31
N LEU A 49 -23.68 -2.80 6.36
CA LEU A 49 -23.33 -1.66 7.22
C LEU A 49 -23.45 -2.03 8.70
N GLU A 50 -24.53 -2.70 9.11
CA GLU A 50 -24.68 -3.18 10.49
C GLU A 50 -23.54 -4.12 10.89
N LYS A 51 -23.18 -5.07 10.01
CA LYS A 51 -22.05 -5.98 10.23
C LYS A 51 -20.72 -5.24 10.31
N ALA A 52 -20.51 -4.23 9.46
CA ALA A 52 -19.31 -3.41 9.47
C ALA A 52 -19.18 -2.61 10.77
N ILE A 53 -20.25 -1.96 11.22
CA ILE A 53 -20.27 -1.22 12.49
C ILE A 53 -19.98 -2.15 13.65
N PHE A 54 -20.60 -3.33 13.70
CA PHE A 54 -20.36 -4.32 14.75
C PHE A 54 -18.89 -4.77 14.80
N GLU A 55 -18.28 -5.05 13.64
CA GLU A 55 -16.86 -5.42 13.56
C GLU A 55 -15.95 -4.27 14.04
N LEU A 56 -16.24 -3.02 13.66
CA LEU A 56 -15.48 -1.85 14.13
C LEU A 56 -15.59 -1.65 15.65
N LEU A 57 -16.78 -1.82 16.23
CA LEU A 57 -16.98 -1.75 17.67
C LEU A 57 -16.23 -2.86 18.41
N ASN A 58 -16.24 -4.08 17.87
CA ASN A 58 -15.48 -5.19 18.43
C ASN A 58 -13.96 -4.95 18.34
N ASN A 59 -13.48 -4.43 17.21
CA ASN A 59 -12.07 -4.07 17.04
C ASN A 59 -11.66 -2.98 18.04
N GLU A 60 -12.52 -2.01 18.31
CA GLU A 60 -12.28 -0.99 19.33
C GLU A 60 -12.19 -1.59 20.73
N ALA A 61 -13.10 -2.49 21.09
CA ALA A 61 -13.05 -3.22 22.37
C ALA A 61 -11.75 -4.03 22.52
N VAL A 62 -11.33 -4.73 21.46
CA VAL A 62 -10.07 -5.48 21.38
C VAL A 62 -8.87 -4.56 21.63
N SER A 63 -8.85 -3.36 21.03
CA SER A 63 -7.74 -2.42 21.20
C SER A 63 -7.61 -1.82 22.61
N ASN A 64 -8.63 -2.02 23.46
CA ASN A 64 -8.64 -1.56 24.85
C ASN A 64 -8.37 -2.69 25.85
N ASP A 65 -8.28 -3.95 25.41
CA ASP A 65 -7.99 -5.10 26.25
C ASP A 65 -6.52 -5.54 26.10
N PRO A 66 -5.69 -5.41 27.15
CA PRO A 66 -4.26 -5.72 27.09
C PRO A 66 -3.94 -7.16 26.66
N ARG A 67 -4.87 -8.12 26.83
CA ARG A 67 -4.66 -9.52 26.43
C ARG A 67 -4.51 -9.68 24.92
N PHE A 68 -5.09 -8.76 24.15
CA PHE A 68 -5.04 -8.75 22.70
C PHE A 68 -3.90 -7.88 22.14
N LEU A 69 -3.13 -7.23 23.00
CA LEU A 69 -2.04 -6.34 22.61
C LEU A 69 -0.69 -7.01 22.86
N ILE A 70 0.29 -6.67 22.03
CA ILE A 70 1.70 -7.03 22.24
C ILE A 70 2.23 -6.19 23.41
N ASP A 71 2.89 -6.83 24.38
CA ASP A 71 3.52 -6.20 25.54
C ASP A 71 4.96 -5.75 25.23
N LEU A 72 5.46 -4.78 25.99
CA LEU A 72 6.83 -4.25 25.85
C LEU A 72 7.93 -5.31 26.03
N GLN A 73 7.64 -6.43 26.70
CA GLN A 73 8.60 -7.51 26.94
C GLN A 73 8.63 -8.58 25.84
N GLU A 74 7.75 -8.48 24.84
CA GLU A 74 7.68 -9.45 23.75
C GLU A 74 8.70 -9.19 22.66
N PHE A 75 9.12 -10.27 21.99
CA PHE A 75 10.26 -10.23 21.07
C PHE A 75 9.99 -9.44 19.77
N ASP A 76 8.73 -9.21 19.41
CA ASP A 76 8.31 -8.50 18.20
C ASP A 76 7.61 -7.16 18.49
N ILE A 77 7.80 -6.63 19.69
CA ILE A 77 7.40 -5.27 20.05
C ILE A 77 7.95 -4.26 19.02
N GLY A 78 7.10 -3.32 18.60
CA GLY A 78 7.48 -2.25 17.68
C GLY A 78 7.38 -2.60 16.20
N PHE A 79 7.38 -3.87 15.82
CA PHE A 79 7.31 -4.28 14.40
C PHE A 79 5.91 -4.13 13.79
N HIS A 80 4.87 -4.19 14.62
CA HIS A 80 3.47 -4.23 14.18
C HIS A 80 2.64 -3.06 14.72
N LYS A 81 3.31 -1.95 15.05
CA LYS A 81 2.66 -0.71 15.48
C LYS A 81 1.57 -0.30 14.49
N THR A 82 0.46 0.21 15.02
CA THR A 82 -0.66 0.72 14.22
C THR A 82 -0.88 2.19 14.55
N LYS A 83 -0.95 3.04 13.51
CA LYS A 83 -1.44 4.41 13.64
C LYS A 83 -2.93 4.40 14.03
N PRO A 84 -3.45 5.43 14.71
CA PRO A 84 -4.89 5.56 14.93
C PRO A 84 -5.63 5.80 13.60
N ILE A 85 -6.94 5.53 13.60
CA ILE A 85 -7.88 6.04 12.60
C ILE A 85 -8.33 7.42 13.06
N HIS A 86 -8.06 8.45 12.26
CA HIS A 86 -8.47 9.81 12.55
C HIS A 86 -9.98 10.02 12.26
N PRO A 87 -10.65 11.01 12.89
CA PRO A 87 -12.07 11.26 12.67
C PRO A 87 -12.46 11.49 11.20
N ASN A 88 -11.59 12.13 10.42
CA ASN A 88 -11.76 12.35 8.98
C ASN A 88 -11.60 11.07 8.14
N GLU A 89 -10.91 10.04 8.64
CA GLU A 89 -10.75 8.74 7.97
C GLU A 89 -11.88 7.76 8.30
N GLN A 90 -12.56 7.93 9.45
CA GLN A 90 -13.56 6.99 9.98
C GLN A 90 -14.65 6.63 8.98
N LEU A 91 -15.12 7.61 8.20
CA LEU A 91 -16.14 7.40 7.17
C LEU A 91 -15.62 6.48 6.05
N GLY A 92 -14.40 6.73 5.55
CA GLY A 92 -13.77 5.93 4.50
C GLY A 92 -13.53 4.48 4.95
N VAL A 93 -13.04 4.29 6.19
CA VAL A 93 -12.86 2.95 6.77
C VAL A 93 -14.20 2.20 6.89
N THR A 94 -15.25 2.89 7.36
CA THR A 94 -16.59 2.31 7.48
C THR A 94 -17.15 1.91 6.11
N ARG A 95 -17.08 2.81 5.12
CA ARG A 95 -17.50 2.54 3.74
C ARG A 95 -16.76 1.38 3.11
N THR A 96 -15.44 1.33 3.32
CA THR A 96 -14.59 0.23 2.82
C THR A 96 -15.06 -1.10 3.38
N LEU A 97 -15.26 -1.18 4.69
CA LEU A 97 -15.69 -2.41 5.35
C LEU A 97 -17.11 -2.82 4.95
N THR A 98 -18.05 -1.86 4.86
CA THR A 98 -19.40 -2.11 4.36
C THR A 98 -19.35 -2.69 2.94
N THR A 99 -18.58 -2.07 2.04
CA THR A 99 -18.44 -2.56 0.66
C THR A 99 -17.84 -3.96 0.62
N HIS A 100 -16.86 -4.23 1.47
CA HIS A 100 -16.31 -5.57 1.61
C HIS A 100 -17.36 -6.62 2.01
N LYS A 101 -18.21 -6.31 3.00
CA LYS A 101 -19.30 -7.20 3.42
C LYS A 101 -20.36 -7.40 2.33
N VAL A 102 -20.62 -6.39 1.50
CA VAL A 102 -21.48 -6.54 0.32
C VAL A 102 -20.86 -7.52 -0.68
N LEU A 103 -19.56 -7.38 -0.99
CA LEU A 103 -18.87 -8.29 -1.90
C LEU A 103 -18.87 -9.74 -1.38
N GLU A 104 -18.66 -9.95 -0.07
CA GLU A 104 -18.78 -11.27 0.55
C GLU A 104 -20.20 -11.87 0.44
N ALA A 105 -21.24 -11.03 0.53
CA ALA A 105 -22.62 -11.47 0.36
C ALA A 105 -22.91 -11.85 -1.10
N LEU A 106 -22.46 -11.03 -2.06
CA LEU A 106 -22.58 -11.31 -3.49
C LEU A 106 -21.86 -12.61 -3.88
N ALA A 107 -20.67 -12.86 -3.32
CA ALA A 107 -19.90 -14.09 -3.55
C ALA A 107 -20.62 -15.36 -3.05
N LYS A 108 -21.52 -15.24 -2.08
CA LYS A 108 -22.34 -16.35 -1.58
C LYS A 108 -23.64 -16.53 -2.38
N GLN A 109 -24.17 -15.45 -2.94
CA GLN A 109 -25.44 -15.45 -3.66
C GLN A 109 -25.30 -15.82 -5.14
N TYR A 110 -24.19 -15.43 -5.77
CA TYR A 110 -23.97 -15.56 -7.20
C TYR A 110 -22.87 -16.55 -7.56
N SER A 111 -22.89 -17.03 -8.80
CA SER A 111 -21.82 -17.88 -9.31
C SER A 111 -20.50 -17.11 -9.44
N CYS A 112 -19.39 -17.84 -9.43
CA CYS A 112 -18.04 -17.29 -9.63
C CYS A 112 -17.94 -16.46 -10.94
N CYS A 113 -18.58 -16.92 -12.03
CA CYS A 113 -18.52 -16.22 -13.31
C CYS A 113 -19.32 -14.90 -13.31
N GLN A 114 -20.52 -14.90 -12.71
CA GLN A 114 -21.28 -13.66 -12.54
C GLN A 114 -20.52 -12.64 -11.71
N LEU A 115 -19.98 -13.04 -10.56
CA LEU A 115 -19.22 -12.13 -9.70
C LEU A 115 -17.95 -11.63 -10.40
N ARG A 116 -17.22 -12.50 -11.11
CA ARG A 116 -16.05 -12.09 -11.89
C ARG A 116 -16.41 -11.07 -12.96
N ASN A 117 -17.49 -11.29 -13.71
CA ASN A 117 -17.93 -10.33 -14.74
C ASN A 117 -18.33 -8.98 -14.15
N LEU A 118 -18.88 -8.96 -12.93
CA LEU A 118 -19.12 -7.72 -12.18
C LEU A 118 -17.80 -7.03 -11.82
N LEU A 119 -16.87 -7.73 -11.17
CA LEU A 119 -15.63 -7.14 -10.64
C LEU A 119 -14.62 -6.74 -11.73
N ASP A 120 -14.60 -7.46 -12.84
CA ASP A 120 -13.78 -7.14 -14.02
C ASP A 120 -14.42 -6.00 -14.87
N GLY A 121 -15.57 -5.47 -14.44
CA GLY A 121 -16.26 -4.35 -15.09
C GLY A 121 -16.98 -4.69 -16.40
N LYS A 122 -17.21 -5.99 -16.70
CA LYS A 122 -17.90 -6.44 -17.92
C LYS A 122 -19.42 -6.22 -17.86
N CYS A 123 -20.00 -6.34 -16.68
CA CYS A 123 -21.45 -6.23 -16.49
C CYS A 123 -21.94 -4.78 -16.50
N TYR A 124 -21.27 -3.94 -15.72
CA TYR A 124 -21.68 -2.58 -15.44
C TYR A 124 -20.43 -1.73 -15.23
N SER A 125 -20.44 -0.50 -15.76
CA SER A 125 -19.36 0.46 -15.54
C SER A 125 -19.60 1.24 -14.24
N ASN A 126 -18.58 1.38 -13.39
CA ASN A 126 -18.54 2.28 -12.23
C ASN A 126 -19.71 2.10 -11.24
N VAL A 127 -20.01 0.85 -10.86
CA VAL A 127 -21.05 0.58 -9.86
C VAL A 127 -20.56 0.97 -8.48
N THR A 128 -21.30 1.86 -7.82
CA THR A 128 -21.06 2.29 -6.44
C THR A 128 -22.25 2.00 -5.54
N LEU A 129 -21.96 1.77 -4.26
CA LEU A 129 -23.03 1.66 -3.26
C LEU A 129 -23.79 2.99 -3.10
N PRO A 130 -25.10 2.94 -2.84
CA PRO A 130 -25.94 4.11 -2.59
C PRO A 130 -25.36 5.13 -1.59
N CYS A 131 -24.71 4.72 -0.49
CA CYS A 131 -24.15 5.68 0.49
C CYS A 131 -22.98 6.56 -0.04
N CYS A 132 -22.43 6.22 -1.20
CA CYS A 132 -21.38 6.99 -1.87
C CYS A 132 -21.90 7.82 -3.06
N LYS A 133 -23.17 7.65 -3.46
CA LYS A 133 -23.77 8.46 -4.53
C LYS A 133 -23.90 9.91 -4.08
N GLY A 134 -23.38 10.85 -4.88
CA GLY A 134 -23.41 12.28 -4.56
C GLY A 134 -22.42 12.73 -3.49
N SER A 135 -21.36 11.95 -3.23
CA SER A 135 -20.24 12.44 -2.40
C SER A 135 -19.64 13.71 -3.03
N GLU A 136 -19.40 14.73 -2.20
CA GLU A 136 -18.81 16.00 -2.66
C GLU A 136 -17.44 15.76 -3.27
N GLY A 137 -17.24 16.24 -4.50
CA GLY A 137 -15.95 16.22 -5.16
C GLY A 137 -14.95 17.11 -4.43
N THR A 138 -13.67 16.71 -4.43
CA THR A 138 -12.60 17.57 -3.95
C THR A 138 -12.45 18.76 -4.91
N TYR A 139 -12.59 19.98 -4.39
CA TYR A 139 -12.31 21.20 -5.15
C TYR A 139 -10.80 21.41 -5.27
N CYS A 140 -10.34 21.69 -6.47
CA CYS A 140 -8.93 21.98 -6.76
C CYS A 140 -8.81 23.37 -7.39
N ASP A 141 -7.88 24.18 -6.87
CA ASP A 141 -7.48 25.43 -7.51
C ASP A 141 -6.44 25.12 -8.60
N PRO A 142 -6.77 25.26 -9.90
CA PRO A 142 -5.84 24.96 -10.99
C PRO A 142 -4.68 25.97 -11.09
N PHE A 143 -4.75 27.11 -10.38
CA PHE A 143 -3.72 28.15 -10.37
C PHE A 143 -2.78 28.05 -9.16
N TYR A 144 -3.06 27.16 -8.21
CA TYR A 144 -2.18 26.95 -7.06
C TYR A 144 -0.89 26.25 -7.52
N PRO A 145 0.30 26.87 -7.36
CA PRO A 145 1.52 26.42 -8.03
C PRO A 145 2.30 25.33 -7.28
N PHE A 146 1.84 24.93 -6.09
CA PHE A 146 2.55 23.97 -5.23
C PHE A 146 1.78 22.67 -5.03
N ARG A 147 2.51 21.60 -4.73
CA ARG A 147 1.92 20.28 -4.46
C ARG A 147 1.26 20.29 -3.08
N SER A 148 0.07 19.72 -2.98
CA SER A 148 -0.51 19.36 -1.69
C SER A 148 0.42 18.38 -0.93
N TYR A 149 0.29 18.31 0.38
CA TYR A 149 1.09 17.38 1.21
C TYR A 149 0.56 15.95 1.17
N ASP A 150 -0.72 15.78 0.85
CA ASP A 150 -1.37 14.46 0.72
C ASP A 150 -1.40 13.97 -0.73
N GLY A 151 -0.87 14.72 -1.71
CA GLY A 151 -0.88 14.37 -3.13
C GLY A 151 -2.23 14.60 -3.84
N SER A 152 -3.23 15.16 -3.15
CA SER A 152 -4.50 15.54 -3.77
C SER A 152 -4.34 16.65 -4.83
N CYS A 153 -5.28 16.75 -5.76
CA CYS A 153 -5.32 17.79 -6.79
C CYS A 153 -4.13 17.81 -7.78
N ASN A 154 -3.28 16.78 -7.79
CA ASN A 154 -2.26 16.63 -8.84
C ASN A 154 -2.91 16.50 -10.22
N ASN A 155 -4.01 15.73 -10.30
CA ASN A 155 -4.88 15.68 -11.47
C ASN A 155 -6.19 16.42 -11.17
N VAL A 156 -6.47 17.51 -11.89
CA VAL A 156 -7.65 18.36 -11.66
C VAL A 156 -8.97 17.65 -11.99
N LYS A 157 -8.96 16.69 -12.92
CA LYS A 157 -10.15 15.88 -13.27
C LYS A 157 -10.36 14.71 -12.30
N HIS A 158 -9.26 14.19 -11.74
CA HIS A 158 -9.26 13.10 -10.77
C HIS A 158 -8.47 13.48 -9.51
N PRO A 159 -9.00 14.38 -8.65
CA PRO A 159 -8.28 14.97 -7.52
C PRO A 159 -7.72 13.98 -6.49
N THR A 160 -8.24 12.76 -6.48
CA THR A 160 -7.94 11.70 -5.50
C THR A 160 -6.93 10.68 -6.01
N TRP A 161 -6.52 10.74 -7.28
CA TRP A 161 -5.48 9.86 -7.81
C TRP A 161 -4.14 10.12 -7.13
N GLY A 162 -3.50 9.04 -6.69
CA GLY A 162 -2.22 9.07 -5.99
C GLY A 162 -2.25 9.72 -4.59
N LYS A 163 -3.44 10.11 -4.10
CA LYS A 163 -3.58 10.75 -2.79
C LYS A 163 -3.25 9.76 -1.66
N ARG A 164 -2.50 10.22 -0.65
CA ARG A 164 -2.28 9.51 0.62
C ARG A 164 -3.61 9.11 1.25
N GLY A 165 -3.63 7.92 1.82
CA GLY A 165 -4.79 7.34 2.45
C GLY A 165 -5.70 6.62 1.45
N ASN A 166 -5.58 6.85 0.14
CA ASN A 166 -6.39 6.10 -0.83
C ASN A 166 -5.82 4.71 -1.11
N ALA A 167 -6.58 3.90 -1.84
CA ALA A 167 -6.16 2.58 -2.25
C ALA A 167 -5.06 2.65 -3.31
N LEU A 168 -4.13 1.69 -3.26
CA LEU A 168 -3.32 1.33 -4.42
C LEU A 168 -4.25 0.84 -5.57
N LYS A 169 -3.74 0.73 -6.79
CA LYS A 169 -4.55 0.22 -7.91
C LYS A 169 -4.27 -1.25 -8.22
N HIS A 170 -5.28 -1.99 -8.66
CA HIS A 170 -5.13 -3.32 -9.23
C HIS A 170 -5.14 -3.21 -10.76
N PRO A 171 -3.99 -3.29 -11.45
CA PRO A 171 -3.98 -3.36 -12.91
C PRO A 171 -4.33 -4.78 -13.42
N ILE A 172 -4.20 -5.77 -12.54
CA ILE A 172 -4.50 -7.19 -12.78
C ILE A 172 -5.38 -7.64 -11.62
N ALA A 173 -6.42 -8.43 -11.91
CA ALA A 173 -7.30 -8.95 -10.87
C ALA A 173 -6.50 -9.76 -9.80
N PRO A 174 -6.77 -9.62 -8.49
CA PRO A 174 -6.11 -10.40 -7.45
C PRO A 174 -6.59 -11.87 -7.44
N CYS A 175 -5.69 -12.81 -7.10
CA CYS A 175 -6.06 -14.21 -6.91
C CYS A 175 -6.70 -14.43 -5.52
N TYR A 176 -8.03 -14.45 -5.45
CA TYR A 176 -8.80 -14.94 -4.30
C TYR A 176 -9.69 -16.11 -4.69
N SER A 177 -9.79 -17.15 -3.85
CA SER A 177 -10.59 -18.34 -4.19
C SER A 177 -12.10 -18.08 -4.27
N ASP A 178 -12.57 -17.02 -3.60
CA ASP A 178 -13.94 -16.50 -3.66
C ASP A 178 -14.05 -15.18 -4.45
N LEU A 179 -12.98 -14.77 -5.13
CA LEU A 179 -12.83 -13.48 -5.84
C LEU A 179 -12.82 -12.22 -4.95
N VAL A 180 -12.90 -12.34 -3.61
CA VAL A 180 -13.08 -11.19 -2.71
C VAL A 180 -12.02 -11.12 -1.61
N SER A 181 -11.82 -12.21 -0.87
CA SER A 181 -11.02 -12.17 0.37
C SER A 181 -10.40 -13.50 0.76
N THR A 182 -11.01 -14.63 0.37
CA THR A 182 -10.52 -15.94 0.78
C THR A 182 -9.20 -16.25 0.08
N PRO A 183 -8.14 -16.66 0.81
CA PRO A 183 -6.84 -16.97 0.23
C PRO A 183 -6.94 -17.91 -0.98
N ALA A 184 -6.08 -17.68 -1.97
CA ALA A 184 -6.02 -18.54 -3.15
C ALA A 184 -5.65 -19.98 -2.78
N ARG A 185 -5.99 -20.90 -3.67
CA ARG A 185 -5.57 -22.30 -3.63
C ARG A 185 -4.57 -22.55 -4.74
N SER A 186 -3.75 -23.58 -4.57
CA SER A 186 -2.87 -24.05 -5.64
C SER A 186 -3.66 -24.55 -6.85
N LYS A 187 -2.99 -24.74 -7.99
CA LYS A 187 -3.59 -25.31 -9.21
C LYS A 187 -4.26 -26.67 -8.99
N THR A 188 -3.81 -27.43 -7.98
CA THR A 188 -4.38 -28.75 -7.62
C THR A 188 -5.56 -28.65 -6.65
N GLY A 189 -5.93 -27.44 -6.20
CA GLY A 189 -6.93 -27.19 -5.16
C GLY A 189 -6.41 -27.32 -3.72
N SER A 190 -5.17 -27.76 -3.53
CA SER A 190 -4.52 -27.84 -2.22
C SER A 190 -4.20 -26.45 -1.66
N SER A 191 -4.08 -26.33 -0.34
CA SER A 191 -3.63 -25.10 0.33
C SER A 191 -2.25 -24.66 -0.18
N LEU A 192 -2.01 -23.35 -0.24
CA LEU A 192 -0.70 -22.81 -0.61
C LEU A 192 0.36 -23.16 0.46
N PRO A 193 1.65 -23.26 0.08
CA PRO A 193 2.73 -23.44 1.04
C PRO A 193 2.73 -22.33 2.09
N GLN A 194 3.07 -22.67 3.34
CA GLN A 194 3.25 -21.66 4.39
C GLN A 194 4.38 -20.69 4.02
N ASN A 195 4.17 -19.38 4.19
CA ASN A 195 5.14 -18.34 3.81
C ASN A 195 6.52 -18.60 4.40
N ARG A 196 6.60 -18.99 5.68
CA ARG A 196 7.89 -19.27 6.34
C ARG A 196 8.64 -20.43 5.67
N LYS A 197 7.93 -21.49 5.28
CA LYS A 197 8.54 -22.64 4.59
C LYS A 197 9.14 -22.22 3.25
N LEU A 198 8.43 -21.37 2.50
CA LEU A 198 8.93 -20.82 1.23
C LEU A 198 10.18 -19.96 1.44
N LEU A 199 10.14 -19.04 2.42
CA LEU A 199 11.26 -18.16 2.76
C LEU A 199 12.50 -18.95 3.20
N SER A 200 12.33 -19.96 4.06
CA SER A 200 13.43 -20.83 4.50
C SER A 200 14.05 -21.60 3.33
N GLY A 201 13.24 -22.09 2.40
CA GLY A 201 13.72 -22.76 1.19
C GLY A 201 14.47 -21.81 0.24
N LEU A 202 13.96 -20.60 0.03
CA LEU A 202 14.63 -19.57 -0.77
C LEU A 202 15.96 -19.17 -0.16
N ALA A 203 16.01 -18.93 1.15
CA ALA A 203 17.25 -18.61 1.86
C ALA A 203 18.28 -19.73 1.75
N GLU A 204 17.86 -20.99 1.84
CA GLU A 204 18.75 -22.15 1.64
C GLU A 204 19.31 -22.18 0.20
N MET A 205 18.45 -21.95 -0.81
CA MET A 205 18.86 -21.89 -2.20
C MET A 205 19.90 -20.77 -2.41
N LEU A 206 19.61 -19.56 -1.94
CA LEU A 206 20.50 -18.41 -2.05
C LEU A 206 21.84 -18.65 -1.34
N ARG A 207 21.85 -19.31 -0.17
CA ARG A 207 23.09 -19.64 0.55
C ARG A 207 23.97 -20.65 -0.20
N LYS A 208 23.34 -21.57 -0.95
CA LYS A 208 24.06 -22.57 -1.76
C LYS A 208 24.51 -22.01 -3.11
N ARG A 209 23.95 -20.87 -3.54
CA ARG A 209 24.30 -20.22 -4.80
C ARG A 209 25.71 -19.66 -4.74
N THR A 210 26.57 -20.09 -5.65
CA THR A 210 27.89 -19.46 -5.85
C THR A 210 27.70 -18.16 -6.64
N ILE A 211 28.16 -17.03 -6.10
CA ILE A 211 28.11 -15.72 -6.77
C ILE A 211 29.49 -15.46 -7.37
N ASN A 212 29.60 -15.54 -8.70
CA ASN A 212 30.86 -15.41 -9.45
C ASN A 212 30.92 -14.12 -10.30
N PHE A 213 30.19 -13.08 -9.91
CA PHE A 213 30.18 -11.78 -10.59
C PHE A 213 30.16 -10.66 -9.56
N VAL A 214 30.64 -9.48 -9.96
CA VAL A 214 30.51 -8.24 -9.20
C VAL A 214 29.28 -7.51 -9.74
N SER A 215 28.42 -7.04 -8.84
CA SER A 215 27.25 -6.24 -9.20
C SER A 215 27.69 -4.86 -9.66
N ASP A 216 27.12 -4.37 -10.77
CA ASP A 216 27.27 -2.98 -11.20
C ASP A 216 26.51 -2.00 -10.28
N LEU A 217 25.55 -2.52 -9.50
CA LEU A 217 24.85 -1.77 -8.45
C LEU A 217 25.71 -1.70 -7.19
N ASN A 218 25.95 -0.48 -6.71
CA ASN A 218 26.52 -0.24 -5.40
C ASN A 218 25.43 -0.23 -4.30
N MET A 219 25.83 -0.25 -3.04
CA MET A 219 24.87 -0.24 -1.92
C MET A 219 24.04 1.05 -1.83
N CYS A 220 24.56 2.19 -2.30
CA CYS A 220 23.79 3.43 -2.35
C CYS A 220 22.59 3.28 -3.28
N SER A 221 22.74 2.63 -4.44
CA SER A 221 21.63 2.32 -5.35
C SER A 221 20.55 1.47 -4.66
N VAL A 222 20.94 0.44 -3.90
CA VAL A 222 20.00 -0.42 -3.17
C VAL A 222 19.18 0.36 -2.14
N PHE A 223 19.85 1.15 -1.30
CA PHE A 223 19.16 1.95 -0.28
C PHE A 223 18.37 3.12 -0.87
N MET A 224 18.83 3.69 -2.00
CA MET A 224 18.07 4.69 -2.73
C MET A 224 16.79 4.07 -3.33
N SER A 225 16.84 2.85 -3.85
CA SER A 225 15.64 2.12 -4.30
C SER A 225 14.67 1.85 -3.15
N GLU A 226 15.16 1.48 -1.96
CA GLU A 226 14.33 1.33 -0.76
C GLU A 226 13.64 2.65 -0.39
N PHE A 227 14.40 3.75 -0.38
CA PHE A 227 13.89 5.09 -0.10
C PHE A 227 12.82 5.53 -1.11
N VAL A 228 13.08 5.36 -2.41
CA VAL A 228 12.13 5.66 -3.49
C VAL A 228 10.86 4.84 -3.37
N ASN A 229 10.97 3.55 -3.03
CA ASN A 229 9.82 2.70 -2.82
C ASN A 229 8.95 3.15 -1.64
N SER A 230 9.58 3.57 -0.54
CA SER A 230 8.86 4.07 0.64
C SER A 230 8.16 5.41 0.40
N ASP A 231 8.68 6.24 -0.50
CA ASP A 231 8.09 7.54 -0.84
C ASP A 231 6.74 7.37 -1.55
N MET A 232 6.61 6.29 -2.31
CA MET A 232 5.39 5.93 -3.03
C MET A 232 4.43 5.05 -2.21
N ILE A 233 4.92 4.32 -1.21
CA ILE A 233 4.18 3.24 -0.54
C ILE A 233 4.35 3.30 0.97
N GLY A 234 3.29 3.74 1.65
CA GLY A 234 3.09 3.63 3.08
C GLY A 234 2.32 2.38 3.46
N ARG A 235 2.86 1.59 4.38
CA ARG A 235 2.18 0.38 4.89
C ARG A 235 1.07 0.76 5.87
N ALA A 236 -0.13 0.22 5.64
CA ALA A 236 -1.26 0.34 6.56
C ALA A 236 -1.58 -1.04 7.12
N ASN A 237 -1.18 -1.35 8.36
CA ASN A 237 -1.79 -2.48 9.09
C ASN A 237 -3.25 -2.15 9.39
N LYS A 238 -4.13 -3.14 9.61
CA LYS A 238 -5.49 -2.89 10.09
C LYS A 238 -5.47 -2.08 11.39
N ARG A 239 -6.12 -0.91 11.39
CA ARG A 239 -6.09 0.05 12.50
C ARG A 239 -7.40 0.02 13.30
N THR A 240 -7.36 0.64 14.47
CA THR A 240 -8.55 1.03 15.26
C THR A 240 -8.48 2.53 15.56
N LYS A 241 -9.45 3.10 16.27
CA LYS A 241 -9.40 4.54 16.61
C LYS A 241 -8.20 4.87 17.48
N ARG A 242 -7.75 3.89 18.26
CA ARG A 242 -6.56 3.98 19.09
C ARG A 242 -5.34 3.39 18.35
N GLY A 243 -4.23 4.12 18.38
CA GLY A 243 -2.94 3.57 17.97
C GLY A 243 -2.44 2.52 18.97
N THR A 244 -1.82 1.44 18.49
CA THR A 244 -1.33 0.34 19.32
C THR A 244 0.09 -0.03 18.96
N ASP A 245 0.80 -0.70 19.86
CA ASP A 245 2.12 -1.28 19.56
C ASP A 245 2.06 -2.60 18.77
N GLY A 246 0.84 -3.04 18.45
CA GLY A 246 0.53 -4.23 17.67
C GLY A 246 -0.49 -5.13 18.35
N PHE A 247 -1.23 -5.88 17.53
CA PHE A 247 -2.19 -6.87 18.00
C PHE A 247 -1.53 -8.24 18.15
N ARG A 248 -1.77 -8.88 19.29
CA ARG A 248 -1.26 -10.20 19.62
C ARG A 248 -1.85 -11.26 18.69
N GLY A 249 -0.97 -12.01 18.04
CA GLY A 249 -1.25 -13.23 17.29
C GLY A 249 -0.59 -14.47 17.89
N CYS A 250 0.53 -14.31 18.59
CA CYS A 250 1.33 -15.36 19.19
C CYS A 250 1.36 -15.26 20.73
N LEU A 251 1.68 -16.37 21.39
CA LEU A 251 2.09 -16.33 22.79
C LEU A 251 3.35 -15.46 22.92
N ALA A 252 3.55 -14.87 24.10
CA ALA A 252 4.65 -13.93 24.36
C ALA A 252 6.04 -14.56 24.16
N ASP A 253 6.17 -15.87 24.38
CA ASP A 253 7.38 -16.65 24.15
C ASP A 253 7.51 -17.16 22.69
N GLY A 254 6.52 -16.88 21.84
CA GLY A 254 6.46 -17.31 20.45
C GLY A 254 6.29 -18.81 20.25
N THR A 255 5.96 -19.60 21.28
CA THR A 255 5.92 -21.08 21.16
C THR A 255 4.64 -21.61 20.51
N ASP A 256 3.59 -20.80 20.42
CA ASP A 256 2.35 -21.14 19.72
C ASP A 256 1.52 -19.88 19.41
N ARG A 257 0.39 -20.07 18.74
CA ARG A 257 -0.64 -19.07 18.52
C ARG A 257 -1.32 -18.69 19.84
N SER A 258 -1.55 -17.40 20.02
CA SER A 258 -2.30 -16.88 21.18
C SER A 258 -3.77 -17.32 21.14
N PRO A 259 -4.43 -17.58 22.28
CA PRO A 259 -5.89 -17.72 22.32
C PRO A 259 -6.62 -16.40 22.04
N PHE A 260 -5.93 -15.26 22.05
CA PHE A 260 -6.47 -13.90 21.85
C PHE A 260 -6.26 -13.39 20.40
N VAL A 261 -6.33 -14.26 19.39
CA VAL A 261 -6.22 -13.82 17.98
C VAL A 261 -7.55 -13.24 17.49
N THR A 262 -7.47 -12.13 16.75
CA THR A 262 -8.63 -11.43 16.18
C THR A 262 -8.39 -11.17 14.69
N PRO A 263 -9.38 -10.66 13.93
CA PRO A 263 -9.16 -10.24 12.54
C PRO A 263 -8.11 -9.12 12.34
N LEU A 264 -7.57 -8.55 13.43
CA LEU A 264 -6.49 -7.55 13.46
C LEU A 264 -5.09 -8.19 13.53
N SER A 265 -5.00 -9.50 13.77
CA SER A 265 -3.75 -10.27 13.78
C SER A 265 -3.91 -11.55 12.96
N ASN A 266 -2.92 -11.87 12.12
CA ASN A 266 -2.88 -13.09 11.33
C ASN A 266 -1.48 -13.73 11.44
N PRO A 267 -1.17 -14.34 12.60
CA PRO A 267 0.18 -14.81 12.91
C PRO A 267 0.69 -15.84 11.92
N LEU A 268 1.99 -15.82 11.68
CA LEU A 268 2.67 -16.79 10.84
C LEU A 268 3.19 -17.97 11.67
N LEU A 269 2.71 -19.18 11.38
CA LEU A 269 3.23 -20.38 12.01
C LEU A 269 4.61 -20.76 11.44
N VAL A 270 5.47 -21.24 12.34
CA VAL A 270 6.84 -21.68 12.06
C VAL A 270 6.95 -23.16 12.36
N LEU A 271 7.36 -23.93 11.36
CA LEU A 271 7.43 -25.38 11.48
C LEU A 271 8.50 -25.81 12.51
N PRO A 272 8.29 -26.95 13.21
CA PRO A 272 9.23 -27.45 14.20
C PRO A 272 10.68 -27.62 13.72
N ASN A 273 10.82 -27.95 12.44
CA ASN A 273 12.08 -28.20 11.75
C ASN A 273 12.65 -26.96 11.02
N ASP A 274 12.13 -25.76 11.24
CA ASP A 274 12.68 -24.54 10.64
C ASP A 274 14.17 -24.38 11.02
N PRO A 275 15.08 -24.23 10.04
CA PRO A 275 16.52 -24.27 10.31
C PRO A 275 17.02 -23.13 11.21
N TYR A 276 16.31 -21.99 11.22
CA TYR A 276 16.68 -20.81 12.02
C TYR A 276 15.96 -20.84 13.37
N TYR A 277 14.63 -20.87 13.35
CA TYR A 277 13.82 -20.70 14.56
C TYR A 277 13.76 -21.95 15.44
N ARG A 278 14.06 -23.15 14.93
CA ARG A 278 14.06 -24.37 15.74
C ARG A 278 14.95 -24.26 16.98
N LYS A 279 16.14 -23.67 16.85
CA LYS A 279 17.09 -23.52 17.95
C LYS A 279 16.63 -22.49 18.99
N LEU A 280 15.78 -21.54 18.57
CA LEU A 280 15.22 -20.48 19.40
C LEU A 280 13.90 -20.89 20.06
N GLY A 281 13.35 -22.07 19.75
CA GLY A 281 12.05 -22.51 20.27
C GLY A 281 10.84 -21.80 19.65
N VAL A 282 11.05 -20.87 18.71
CA VAL A 282 9.97 -20.07 18.10
C VAL A 282 9.15 -20.91 17.11
N ARG A 283 7.83 -20.85 17.26
CA ARG A 283 6.80 -21.54 16.45
C ARG A 283 5.74 -20.60 15.88
N CYS A 284 5.73 -19.34 16.28
CA CYS A 284 4.75 -18.35 15.87
C CYS A 284 5.43 -16.98 15.77
N LEU A 285 5.14 -16.23 14.72
CA LEU A 285 5.56 -14.84 14.54
C LEU A 285 4.31 -13.95 14.41
N ASN A 286 4.25 -12.83 15.14
CA ASN A 286 3.15 -11.89 14.94
C ASN A 286 3.18 -11.35 13.51
N LEU A 287 1.99 -11.07 12.98
CA LEU A 287 1.83 -10.44 11.67
C LEU A 287 0.45 -9.77 11.64
N SER A 288 0.42 -8.51 11.23
CA SER A 288 -0.84 -7.77 11.09
C SER A 288 -1.31 -7.79 9.63
N PRO A 289 -2.60 -8.09 9.37
CA PRO A 289 -3.18 -7.91 8.06
C PRO A 289 -3.09 -6.46 7.61
N GLN A 290 -2.92 -6.24 6.31
CA GLN A 290 -2.95 -4.90 5.74
C GLN A 290 -4.40 -4.39 5.63
N GLU A 291 -4.59 -3.10 5.87
CA GLU A 291 -5.86 -2.41 5.74
C GLU A 291 -6.21 -2.23 4.26
N LYS A 292 -7.47 -2.49 3.91
CA LYS A 292 -8.01 -2.22 2.58
C LYS A 292 -8.54 -0.79 2.50
N ALA A 293 -8.65 -0.24 1.29
CA ALA A 293 -9.30 1.05 1.06
C ALA A 293 -10.25 0.99 -0.14
N ASN A 294 -11.46 1.52 0.03
CA ASN A 294 -12.46 1.71 -1.00
C ASN A 294 -13.43 2.81 -0.56
N ASP A 295 -12.90 4.03 -0.50
CA ASP A 295 -13.61 5.17 0.08
C ASP A 295 -14.74 5.68 -0.86
N GLN A 296 -14.76 5.21 -2.12
CA GLN A 296 -15.78 5.48 -3.15
C GLN A 296 -16.88 4.40 -3.22
N CYS A 297 -16.83 3.39 -2.36
CA CYS A 297 -17.79 2.28 -2.30
C CYS A 297 -18.01 1.56 -3.65
N GLU A 298 -16.96 1.44 -4.47
CA GLU A 298 -17.05 0.83 -5.80
C GLU A 298 -17.11 -0.71 -5.69
N LEU A 299 -17.98 -1.36 -6.45
CA LEU A 299 -18.04 -2.83 -6.53
C LEU A 299 -16.95 -3.36 -7.46
N LYS A 300 -15.71 -3.29 -6.99
CA LYS A 300 -14.50 -3.73 -7.72
C LYS A 300 -13.55 -4.51 -6.83
N HIS A 301 -12.49 -5.06 -7.43
CA HIS A 301 -11.37 -5.64 -6.70
C HIS A 301 -10.74 -4.60 -5.76
N VAL A 302 -10.78 -4.87 -4.46
CA VAL A 302 -10.34 -3.92 -3.44
C VAL A 302 -8.84 -4.07 -3.16
N ALA A 303 -8.11 -2.98 -3.26
CA ALA A 303 -6.68 -2.91 -2.97
C ALA A 303 -6.40 -2.43 -1.54
N GLU A 304 -5.12 -2.47 -1.18
CA GLU A 304 -4.66 -2.07 0.14
C GLU A 304 -4.52 -0.55 0.24
N ARG A 305 -4.72 -0.01 1.45
CA ARG A 305 -4.58 1.41 1.74
C ARG A 305 -3.11 1.81 1.65
N ASN A 306 -2.83 2.90 0.93
CA ASN A 306 -1.52 3.51 0.89
C ASN A 306 -1.44 4.65 1.91
N LEU A 307 -0.52 4.61 2.87
CA LEU A 307 -0.29 5.73 3.80
C LEU A 307 0.73 6.75 3.30
N GLU A 308 1.19 6.63 2.06
CA GLU A 308 1.96 7.66 1.36
C GLU A 308 1.25 8.11 0.08
N SER A 309 1.70 9.22 -0.49
CA SER A 309 1.27 9.62 -1.83
C SER A 309 1.88 8.65 -2.85
N SER A 310 1.31 8.52 -4.05
CA SER A 310 1.90 7.69 -5.11
C SER A 310 2.99 8.42 -5.91
N TYR A 311 3.29 9.67 -5.57
CA TYR A 311 4.21 10.52 -6.30
C TYR A 311 5.62 10.45 -5.72
N PHE A 312 6.62 10.77 -6.54
CA PHE A 312 7.97 11.05 -6.06
C PHE A 312 8.04 12.47 -5.49
N ASP A 313 7.53 12.68 -4.28
CA ASP A 313 7.37 14.00 -3.68
C ASP A 313 7.92 14.11 -2.25
N LEU A 314 8.73 13.13 -1.82
CA LEU A 314 9.32 13.08 -0.48
C LEU A 314 8.23 13.12 0.61
N SER A 315 7.12 12.43 0.37
CA SER A 315 5.94 12.34 1.24
C SER A 315 6.30 11.90 2.66
N SER A 316 7.24 10.96 2.80
CA SER A 316 7.74 10.46 4.10
C SER A 316 8.51 11.52 4.89
N LEU A 317 9.25 12.40 4.19
CA LEU A 317 10.03 13.49 4.78
C LEU A 317 9.11 14.64 5.21
N TYR A 318 8.22 15.08 4.33
CA TYR A 318 7.34 16.23 4.56
C TYR A 318 6.08 15.87 5.37
N SER A 319 5.69 14.60 5.40
CA SER A 319 4.49 14.09 6.07
C SER A 319 3.20 14.82 5.62
N GLU A 320 2.09 14.68 6.36
CA GLU A 320 0.82 15.36 6.05
C GLU A 320 0.88 16.83 6.46
N THR A 321 1.68 17.12 7.48
CA THR A 321 1.88 18.46 8.01
C THR A 321 3.35 18.61 8.34
N ALA A 322 4.09 19.28 7.47
CA ALA A 322 5.52 19.46 7.68
C ALA A 322 5.81 20.23 8.97
N CYS A 323 6.74 19.71 9.77
CA CYS A 323 7.18 20.33 11.00
C CYS A 323 8.34 21.29 10.73
N TYR A 324 8.02 22.56 10.47
CA TYR A 324 9.01 23.61 10.30
C TYR A 324 9.31 24.35 11.62
N ASP A 325 10.51 24.91 11.73
CA ASP A 325 10.85 25.91 12.75
C ASP A 325 10.35 27.31 12.36
N THR A 326 10.62 28.32 13.19
CA THR A 326 10.20 29.71 12.95
C THR A 326 10.80 30.35 11.70
N TYR A 327 11.86 29.75 11.14
CA TYR A 327 12.54 30.22 9.93
C TYR A 327 12.13 29.42 8.68
N GLY A 328 11.26 28.42 8.84
CA GLY A 328 10.82 27.55 7.75
C GLY A 328 11.75 26.35 7.49
N ARG A 329 12.72 26.08 8.36
CA ARG A 329 13.59 24.89 8.26
C ARG A 329 12.84 23.68 8.78
N LEU A 330 13.02 22.52 8.17
CA LEU A 330 12.56 21.24 8.71
C LEU A 330 13.24 20.97 10.05
N ASN A 331 12.46 20.52 11.03
CA ASN A 331 12.98 20.03 12.31
C ASN A 331 13.65 18.67 12.11
N LEU A 332 14.97 18.69 11.99
CA LEU A 332 15.79 17.49 11.77
C LEU A 332 16.30 16.93 13.10
N GLN A 333 16.37 15.61 13.19
CA GLN A 333 16.87 14.84 14.34
C GLN A 333 18.04 13.94 13.92
N GLN A 334 18.06 12.68 14.38
CA GLN A 334 19.12 11.72 14.14
C GLN A 334 19.46 11.60 12.66
N CYS A 335 20.76 11.71 12.34
CA CYS A 335 21.30 11.70 10.97
C CYS A 335 20.65 12.72 10.01
N GLY A 336 20.04 13.80 10.51
CA GLY A 336 19.42 14.84 9.69
C GLY A 336 18.03 14.49 9.16
N ALA A 337 17.40 13.38 9.58
CA ALA A 337 16.04 13.03 9.17
C ALA A 337 14.97 13.70 10.04
N THR A 338 13.74 13.80 9.55
CA THR A 338 12.60 14.31 10.32
C THR A 338 12.10 13.30 11.35
N THR A 339 11.40 13.77 12.37
CA THR A 339 10.80 12.91 13.42
C THR A 339 9.88 11.83 12.85
N SER A 340 9.16 12.10 11.74
CA SER A 340 8.31 11.12 11.07
C SER A 340 9.09 9.89 10.60
N ILE A 341 10.31 10.10 10.12
CA ILE A 341 11.20 9.04 9.61
C ILE A 341 11.93 8.33 10.75
N VAL A 342 12.41 9.08 11.76
CA VAL A 342 13.08 8.48 12.91
C VAL A 342 12.13 7.55 13.69
N ASN A 343 10.84 7.89 13.75
CA ASN A 343 9.83 7.10 14.45
C ASN A 343 9.14 6.04 13.60
N SER A 344 9.40 5.99 12.29
CA SER A 344 8.89 4.90 11.46
C SER A 344 9.75 3.66 11.72
N GLU A 345 9.16 2.66 12.37
CA GLU A 345 9.77 1.35 12.62
C GLU A 345 9.06 0.28 11.80
N PRO A 346 9.79 -0.74 11.29
CA PRO A 346 11.24 -0.86 11.24
C PRO A 346 11.84 -0.03 10.09
N ILE A 347 13.01 0.57 10.30
CA ILE A 347 13.75 1.30 9.27
C ILE A 347 15.25 1.09 9.39
N SER A 348 15.95 1.12 8.26
CA SER A 348 17.41 0.97 8.22
C SER A 348 18.09 2.31 8.51
N ILE A 349 19.27 2.30 9.14
CA ILE A 349 20.04 3.54 9.36
C ILE A 349 20.39 4.24 8.03
N GLN A 350 20.54 3.45 6.97
CA GLN A 350 20.84 3.93 5.63
C GLN A 350 19.68 4.72 5.05
N PHE A 351 18.45 4.29 5.31
CA PHE A 351 17.26 5.06 4.98
C PHE A 351 17.26 6.44 5.68
N ILE A 352 17.53 6.47 6.99
CA ILE A 352 17.56 7.71 7.77
C ILE A 352 18.63 8.65 7.20
N ALA A 353 19.80 8.12 6.82
CA ALA A 353 20.86 8.89 6.20
C ALA A 353 20.43 9.50 4.85
N ILE A 354 19.78 8.71 3.96
CA ILE A 354 19.30 9.21 2.66
C ILE A 354 18.23 10.28 2.85
N ALA A 355 17.26 10.03 3.73
CA ALA A 355 16.25 11.02 4.09
C ALA A 355 16.89 12.32 4.60
N GLY A 356 17.93 12.19 5.42
CA GLY A 356 18.66 13.33 5.98
C GLY A 356 19.39 14.16 4.94
N LEU A 357 19.84 13.58 3.82
CA LEU A 357 20.42 14.35 2.72
C LEU A 357 19.39 15.34 2.14
N PHE A 358 18.16 14.88 1.90
CA PHE A 358 17.09 15.73 1.39
C PHE A 358 16.56 16.73 2.43
N GLY A 359 16.48 16.33 3.71
CA GLY A 359 16.16 17.24 4.82
C GLY A 359 17.17 18.40 4.93
N ASN A 360 18.46 18.07 4.88
CA ASN A 360 19.52 19.08 4.90
C ASN A 360 19.52 19.96 3.65
N LEU A 361 19.23 19.40 2.47
CA LEU A 361 19.09 20.17 1.22
C LEU A 361 17.95 21.20 1.29
N HIS A 362 16.81 20.83 1.87
CA HIS A 362 15.71 21.75 2.11
C HIS A 362 16.16 22.91 3.02
N ASN A 363 16.78 22.60 4.16
CA ASN A 363 17.23 23.62 5.11
C ASN A 363 18.31 24.53 4.52
N TYR A 364 19.23 23.96 3.73
CA TYR A 364 20.21 24.74 2.97
C TYR A 364 19.53 25.71 1.99
N CYS A 365 18.48 25.27 1.30
CA CYS A 365 17.70 26.16 0.44
C CYS A 365 17.07 27.32 1.22
N ILE A 366 16.46 27.05 2.39
CA ILE A 366 15.89 28.10 3.26
C ILE A 366 16.95 29.12 3.66
N ASP A 367 18.11 28.64 4.12
CA ASP A 367 19.23 29.48 4.57
C ASP A 367 19.82 30.34 3.44
N ARG A 368 19.70 29.91 2.17
CA ARG A 368 20.12 30.69 0.99
C ARG A 368 19.01 31.62 0.48
N ALA A 369 17.76 31.17 0.49
CA ALA A 369 16.63 31.94 -0.01
C ALA A 369 16.41 33.24 0.78
N SER A 370 16.74 33.25 2.09
CA SER A 370 16.74 34.46 2.92
C SER A 370 17.63 35.60 2.38
N THR A 371 18.60 35.28 1.52
CA THR A 371 19.52 36.25 0.90
C THR A 371 19.07 36.76 -0.47
N CYS A 372 17.97 36.24 -1.02
CA CYS A 372 17.49 36.57 -2.36
C CYS A 372 16.46 37.73 -2.34
N LEU A 373 16.62 38.71 -3.24
CA LEU A 373 15.80 39.92 -3.32
C LEU A 373 14.42 39.75 -4.00
N GLN A 374 14.17 38.63 -4.68
CA GLN A 374 12.91 38.39 -5.41
C GLN A 374 12.04 37.34 -4.71
N ASN A 375 10.79 37.72 -4.38
CA ASN A 375 9.83 36.90 -3.65
C ASN A 375 8.52 36.64 -4.42
N PRO A 376 8.49 35.72 -5.39
CA PRO A 376 7.23 35.09 -5.79
C PRO A 376 6.92 33.93 -4.82
N GLY A 377 6.03 34.16 -3.85
CA GLY A 377 5.42 33.12 -3.01
C GLY A 377 6.20 32.62 -1.78
N PRO A 378 5.66 31.63 -1.03
CA PRO A 378 6.24 31.12 0.21
C PRO A 378 7.59 30.41 -0.01
N VAL A 379 8.61 30.81 0.74
CA VAL A 379 9.97 30.26 0.64
C VAL A 379 10.02 28.76 0.97
N THR A 380 9.24 28.30 1.94
CA THR A 380 9.14 26.88 2.32
C THR A 380 8.68 26.00 1.16
N GLU A 381 7.59 26.38 0.49
CA GLU A 381 7.06 25.63 -0.65
C GLU A 381 8.01 25.64 -1.84
N ARG A 382 8.71 26.76 -2.09
CA ARG A 382 9.76 26.82 -3.12
C ARG A 382 10.92 25.88 -2.81
N CYS A 383 11.39 25.84 -1.56
CA CYS A 383 12.48 24.96 -1.17
C CYS A 383 12.06 23.49 -1.13
N ARG A 384 10.81 23.20 -0.78
CA ARG A 384 10.20 21.87 -0.95
C ARG A 384 10.18 21.47 -2.43
N ALA A 385 9.68 22.33 -3.31
CA ALA A 385 9.64 22.06 -4.75
C ALA A 385 11.05 21.82 -5.35
N LEU A 386 12.05 22.63 -4.95
CA LEU A 386 13.45 22.43 -5.37
C LEU A 386 13.99 21.07 -4.92
N THR A 387 13.78 20.72 -3.65
CA THR A 387 14.26 19.46 -3.06
C THR A 387 13.64 18.26 -3.77
N ILE A 388 12.33 18.30 -4.01
CA ILE A 388 11.59 17.29 -4.77
C ILE A 388 12.11 17.20 -6.21
N GLY A 389 12.35 18.33 -6.88
CA GLY A 389 12.87 18.34 -8.26
C GLY A 389 14.26 17.70 -8.37
N ILE A 390 15.15 17.97 -7.42
CA ILE A 390 16.48 17.33 -7.36
C ILE A 390 16.33 15.82 -7.11
N TYR A 391 15.46 15.43 -6.18
CA TYR A 391 15.16 14.02 -5.91
C TYR A 391 14.63 13.30 -7.15
N GLN A 392 13.62 13.84 -7.83
CA GLN A 392 13.08 13.28 -9.08
C GLN A 392 14.16 13.16 -10.16
N LYS A 393 15.02 14.18 -10.32
CA LYS A 393 16.13 14.14 -11.28
C LYS A 393 17.09 12.98 -10.99
N ILE A 394 17.45 12.75 -9.73
CA ILE A 394 18.29 11.60 -9.33
C ILE A 394 17.59 10.28 -9.68
N VAL A 395 16.29 10.16 -9.38
CA VAL A 395 15.52 8.94 -9.67
C VAL A 395 15.49 8.65 -11.18
N PHE A 396 15.04 9.59 -12.00
CA PHE A 396 14.84 9.37 -13.43
C PHE A 396 16.14 9.36 -14.24
N GLU A 397 17.15 10.17 -13.91
CA GLU A 397 18.36 10.27 -14.73
C GLU A 397 19.50 9.35 -14.27
N GLN A 398 19.50 8.89 -13.02
CA GLN A 398 20.61 8.11 -12.48
C GLN A 398 20.19 6.73 -11.99
N LEU A 399 19.06 6.61 -11.29
CA LEU A 399 18.65 5.34 -10.70
C LEU A 399 17.94 4.42 -11.71
N LEU A 400 16.86 4.90 -12.32
CA LEU A 400 16.04 4.08 -13.21
C LEU A 400 16.79 3.57 -14.46
N PRO A 401 17.66 4.35 -15.13
CA PRO A 401 18.42 3.85 -16.27
C PRO A 401 19.36 2.70 -15.90
N VAL A 402 19.94 2.73 -14.69
CA VAL A 402 20.82 1.67 -14.18
C VAL A 402 20.01 0.42 -13.79
N LEU A 403 18.81 0.58 -13.22
CA LEU A 403 17.96 -0.54 -12.83
C LEU A 403 17.31 -1.26 -14.02
N PHE A 404 16.91 -0.50 -15.04
CA PHE A 404 16.17 -1.01 -16.19
C PHE A 404 17.04 -1.30 -17.42
N GLY A 405 18.22 -0.69 -17.50
CA GLY A 405 19.00 -0.64 -18.73
C GLY A 405 18.40 0.33 -19.74
N GLU A 406 19.23 0.84 -20.66
CA GLU A 406 18.84 1.88 -21.61
C GLU A 406 17.70 1.45 -22.54
N GLU A 407 17.70 0.19 -23.01
CA GLU A 407 16.68 -0.32 -23.93
C GLU A 407 15.27 -0.29 -23.31
N PHE A 408 15.12 -0.84 -22.09
CA PHE A 408 13.83 -0.86 -21.41
C PHE A 408 13.42 0.55 -20.96
N TYR A 409 14.35 1.33 -20.41
CA TYR A 409 14.09 2.71 -20.00
C TYR A 409 13.52 3.54 -21.15
N ASN A 410 14.15 3.48 -22.34
CA ASN A 410 13.69 4.21 -23.52
C ASN A 410 12.36 3.70 -24.07
N THR A 411 12.04 2.41 -23.88
CA THR A 411 10.76 1.83 -24.29
C THR A 411 9.60 2.27 -23.40
N CYS A 412 9.89 2.58 -22.12
CA CYS A 412 8.88 3.00 -21.15
C CYS A 412 8.42 4.45 -21.27
N ASP A 413 8.97 5.23 -22.21
CA ASP A 413 8.63 6.64 -22.44
C ASP A 413 8.61 7.48 -21.14
N LEU A 414 9.59 7.27 -20.26
CA LEU A 414 9.77 7.98 -18.99
C LEU A 414 10.30 9.41 -19.23
N ASN A 415 9.55 10.18 -20.01
CA ASN A 415 9.82 11.58 -20.32
C ASN A 415 9.17 12.51 -19.27
N CYS A 416 9.33 13.83 -19.46
CA CYS A 416 8.79 14.83 -18.55
C CYS A 416 7.42 15.39 -18.98
N GLU A 417 6.77 14.79 -19.98
CA GLU A 417 5.47 15.25 -20.49
C GLU A 417 4.34 14.81 -19.56
N TYR A 418 3.46 15.76 -19.27
CA TYR A 418 2.29 15.50 -18.43
C TYR A 418 1.15 14.92 -19.27
N ASN A 419 0.69 13.72 -18.93
CA ASN A 419 -0.52 13.12 -19.49
C ASN A 419 -1.66 13.09 -18.45
N PRO A 420 -2.73 13.89 -18.62
CA PRO A 420 -3.83 13.95 -17.66
C PRO A 420 -4.75 12.70 -17.67
N TYR A 421 -4.55 11.78 -18.61
CA TYR A 421 -5.32 10.54 -18.73
C TYR A 421 -4.64 9.35 -18.06
N ASP A 422 -3.37 9.49 -17.69
CA ASP A 422 -2.63 8.42 -17.02
C ASP A 422 -2.84 8.48 -15.51
N GLU A 423 -3.34 7.37 -14.96
CA GLU A 423 -3.57 7.24 -13.53
C GLU A 423 -2.23 7.00 -12.80
N SER A 424 -1.80 8.01 -12.05
CA SER A 424 -0.56 8.05 -11.26
C SER A 424 -0.60 7.28 -9.93
N VAL A 425 -1.62 6.45 -9.69
CA VAL A 425 -1.70 5.57 -8.51
C VAL A 425 -0.72 4.41 -8.64
N VAL A 426 0.08 4.15 -7.61
CA VAL A 426 0.98 2.99 -7.57
C VAL A 426 0.19 1.68 -7.57
N SER A 427 0.68 0.70 -8.33
CA SER A 427 0.00 -0.58 -8.49
C SER A 427 0.33 -1.60 -7.41
N MET A 428 -0.64 -2.45 -7.09
CA MET A 428 -0.43 -3.64 -6.28
C MET A 428 0.54 -4.63 -6.94
N ALA A 429 0.66 -4.62 -8.27
CA ALA A 429 1.63 -5.44 -8.99
C ALA A 429 3.07 -5.00 -8.72
N TYR A 430 3.34 -3.69 -8.74
CA TYR A 430 4.63 -3.13 -8.35
C TYR A 430 4.95 -3.45 -6.88
N ARG A 431 3.97 -3.26 -5.97
CA ARG A 431 4.16 -3.54 -4.54
C ARG A 431 4.42 -5.02 -4.24
N ASN A 432 3.74 -5.92 -4.93
CA ASN A 432 3.83 -7.36 -4.65
C ASN A 432 4.94 -8.06 -5.43
N GLY A 433 5.53 -7.41 -6.44
CA GLY A 433 6.57 -7.99 -7.30
C GLY A 433 6.05 -9.10 -8.21
N LEU A 434 4.96 -8.82 -8.96
CA LEU A 434 4.32 -9.76 -9.89
C LEU A 434 5.03 -9.87 -11.24
#